data_AF-A0AAN7CRD0-F1
#
_entry.id   AF-A0AAN7CRD0-F1
#
_cell.length_a   1.000
_cell.length_b   1.000
_cell.length_c   1.000
_cell.angle_alpha   90.00
_cell.angle_beta   90.00
_cell.angle_gamma   90.00
#
_symmetry.space_group_name_H-M   'P 1'
#
loop_
_entity.id
_entity.type
_entity.pdbx_description
1 polymer ?
#
loop_
_entity_poly.entity_id
_entity_poly.type
_entity_poly.pdbx_seq_one_letter_code
_entity_poly.pdbx_strand_id
1 'polypeptide(L)'
;MKSFTSAALFLAALATASPVKRQDLDFVFQITGFTASKIHNSGFCDYDFDVSVPGLLNGTAHCHAYLDSGFSGATWLANVYEGAGNCDKAGITWTFNDPILEEEDAHLNVTINGYKGLYTIPADQIIVSANDPENPFDEDVFYGGPEDFVITKFEKVEDKEE
;
A
#
# COMPACT_ATOMS: atom_id res chain seq x y z
N MET A 1 -34.91 -15.41 69.70
CA MET A 1 -33.79 -14.57 69.20
C MET A 1 -34.05 -14.35 67.72
N LYS A 2 -34.10 -13.09 67.26
CA LYS A 2 -34.54 -12.71 65.90
C LYS A 2 -33.32 -12.67 64.97
N SER A 3 -33.40 -13.40 63.86
CA SER A 3 -32.41 -13.37 62.76
C SER A 3 -32.74 -12.23 61.79
N PHE A 4 -31.73 -11.48 61.34
CA PHE A 4 -31.85 -10.51 60.26
C PHE A 4 -31.14 -11.05 59.01
N THR A 5 -31.91 -11.18 57.92
CA THR A 5 -31.42 -11.55 56.58
C THR A 5 -31.29 -10.26 55.77
N SER A 6 -30.07 -9.87 55.40
CA SER A 6 -29.82 -8.74 54.48
C SER A 6 -29.61 -9.27 53.06
N ALA A 7 -30.52 -8.91 52.15
CA ALA A 7 -30.37 -9.13 50.72
C ALA A 7 -29.59 -7.96 50.11
N ALA A 8 -28.46 -8.24 49.46
CA ALA A 8 -27.71 -7.26 48.69
C ALA A 8 -28.28 -7.16 47.27
N LEU A 9 -28.79 -5.98 46.92
CA LEU A 9 -29.19 -5.61 45.55
C LEU A 9 -27.93 -5.28 44.74
N PHE A 10 -27.61 -6.11 43.73
CA PHE A 10 -26.66 -5.76 42.69
C PHE A 10 -27.37 -4.89 41.64
N LEU A 11 -26.98 -3.62 41.55
CA LEU A 11 -27.34 -2.72 40.45
C LEU A 11 -26.41 -3.02 39.27
N ALA A 12 -26.93 -3.70 38.24
CA ALA A 12 -26.26 -3.83 36.95
C ALA A 12 -26.40 -2.50 36.18
N ALA A 13 -25.33 -1.71 36.15
CA ALA A 13 -25.23 -0.56 35.25
C ALA A 13 -24.96 -1.09 33.83
N LEU A 14 -26.00 -1.15 33.00
CA LEU A 14 -25.88 -1.36 31.56
C LEU A 14 -25.25 -0.10 30.96
N ALA A 15 -23.93 -0.11 30.77
CA ALA A 15 -23.27 0.89 29.95
C ALA A 15 -23.78 0.73 28.51
N THR A 16 -24.69 1.63 28.11
CA THR A 16 -25.10 1.75 26.70
C THR A 16 -23.91 2.31 25.93
N ALA A 17 -23.06 1.42 25.40
CA ALA A 17 -22.11 1.75 24.37
C ALA A 17 -22.92 2.26 23.16
N SER A 18 -22.99 3.57 23.00
CA SER A 18 -23.52 4.15 21.77
C SER A 18 -22.58 3.72 20.65
N PRO A 19 -23.05 3.00 19.61
CA PRO A 19 -22.21 2.70 18.48
C PRO A 19 -21.79 4.03 17.86
N VAL A 20 -20.49 4.32 17.94
CA VAL A 20 -19.90 5.45 17.21
C VAL A 20 -20.19 5.17 15.74
N LYS A 21 -21.08 5.96 15.14
CA LYS A 21 -21.28 5.95 13.69
C LYS A 21 -19.93 6.25 13.06
N ARG A 22 -19.33 5.26 12.39
CA ARG A 22 -18.26 5.50 11.43
C ARG A 22 -18.77 6.58 10.47
N GLN A 23 -18.13 7.74 10.48
CA GLN A 23 -18.21 8.63 9.32
C GLN A 23 -17.43 7.90 8.23
N ASP A 24 -18.16 7.30 7.29
CA ASP A 24 -17.59 6.86 6.03
C ASP A 24 -17.13 8.13 5.31
N LEU A 25 -15.88 8.49 5.53
CA LEU A 25 -15.22 9.52 4.75
C LEU A 25 -14.88 8.86 3.41
N ASP A 26 -15.56 9.31 2.34
CA ASP A 26 -15.25 8.94 0.95
C ASP A 26 -13.90 9.55 0.56
N PHE A 27 -12.81 9.02 1.11
CA PHE A 27 -11.49 9.32 0.62
C PHE A 27 -11.28 8.59 -0.70
N VAL A 28 -10.66 9.25 -1.67
CA VAL A 28 -10.20 8.61 -2.92
C VAL A 28 -8.75 9.01 -3.08
N PHE A 29 -7.85 8.03 -3.12
CA PHE A 29 -6.45 8.32 -3.44
C PHE A 29 -6.32 8.26 -4.95
N GLN A 30 -6.01 9.40 -5.56
CA GLN A 30 -5.76 9.50 -6.98
C GLN A 30 -4.26 9.30 -7.18
N ILE A 31 -3.90 8.21 -7.85
CA ILE A 31 -2.54 7.94 -8.29
C ILE A 31 -2.44 8.37 -9.75
N THR A 32 -1.39 9.11 -10.08
CA THR A 32 -1.14 9.56 -11.45
C THR A 32 0.31 9.32 -11.84
N GLY A 33 0.54 9.00 -13.11
CA GLY A 33 1.88 8.77 -13.65
C GLY A 33 2.62 7.59 -12.99
N PHE A 34 1.91 6.57 -12.51
CA PHE A 34 2.56 5.42 -11.88
C PHE A 34 3.38 4.63 -12.89
N THR A 35 4.68 4.55 -12.60
CA THR A 35 5.64 3.75 -13.33
C THR A 35 6.41 2.86 -12.37
N ALA A 36 6.76 1.68 -12.85
CA ALA A 36 7.68 0.78 -12.17
C ALA A 36 8.49 0.05 -13.23
N SER A 37 9.81 0.06 -13.13
CA SER A 37 10.66 -0.59 -14.11
C SER A 37 11.97 -1.08 -13.55
N LYS A 38 12.51 -2.10 -14.21
CA LYS A 38 13.87 -2.58 -14.08
C LYS A 38 14.41 -2.80 -15.47
N ILE A 39 15.35 -1.97 -15.88
CA ILE A 39 15.99 -2.10 -17.18
C ILE A 39 17.06 -3.19 -17.14
N HIS A 40 17.24 -3.86 -18.27
CA HIS A 40 18.31 -4.81 -18.52
C HIS A 40 19.67 -4.19 -18.20
N ASN A 41 20.59 -5.03 -17.71
CA ASN A 41 21.90 -4.61 -17.21
C ASN A 41 21.89 -3.58 -16.05
N SER A 42 20.72 -3.22 -15.51
CA SER A 42 20.62 -2.48 -14.25
C SER A 42 20.37 -3.43 -13.09
N GLY A 43 21.12 -3.22 -11.99
CA GLY A 43 20.81 -3.84 -10.71
C GLY A 43 19.60 -3.21 -10.02
N PHE A 44 19.04 -2.12 -10.55
CA PHE A 44 18.09 -1.27 -9.84
C PHE A 44 16.69 -1.30 -10.45
N CYS A 45 15.69 -1.32 -9.57
CA CYS A 45 14.30 -1.03 -9.90
C CYS A 45 14.00 0.43 -9.57
N ASP A 46 13.27 1.09 -10.45
CA ASP A 46 12.80 2.47 -10.31
C ASP A 46 11.28 2.51 -10.25
N TYR A 47 10.75 3.34 -9.36
CA TYR A 47 9.33 3.56 -9.15
C TYR A 47 9.08 5.04 -9.00
N ASP A 48 8.04 5.53 -9.65
CA ASP A 48 7.70 6.94 -9.65
C ASP A 48 6.18 7.10 -9.80
N PHE A 49 5.57 7.94 -8.96
CA PHE A 49 4.17 8.32 -9.10
C PHE A 49 3.84 9.55 -8.28
N ASP A 50 2.72 10.17 -8.63
CA ASP A 50 2.10 11.23 -7.86
C ASP A 50 0.85 10.70 -7.16
N VAL A 51 0.60 11.14 -5.92
CA VAL A 51 -0.62 10.85 -5.17
C VAL A 51 -1.31 12.13 -4.69
N SER A 52 -2.63 12.21 -4.90
CA SER A 52 -3.45 13.28 -4.33
C SER A 52 -4.69 12.71 -3.63
N VAL A 53 -5.09 13.38 -2.55
CA VAL A 53 -6.27 13.00 -1.77
C VAL A 53 -7.04 14.26 -1.40
N PRO A 54 -8.13 14.58 -2.13
CA PRO A 54 -8.94 15.74 -1.83
C PRO A 54 -9.41 15.73 -0.36
N GLY A 55 -9.15 16.82 0.36
CA GLY A 55 -9.55 17.00 1.76
C GLY A 55 -8.61 16.40 2.81
N LEU A 56 -7.65 15.55 2.43
CA LEU A 56 -6.59 15.04 3.34
C LEU A 56 -5.23 15.65 3.05
N LEU A 57 -4.91 15.89 1.78
CA LEU A 57 -3.65 16.50 1.35
C LEU A 57 -3.90 17.88 0.76
N ASN A 58 -3.03 18.84 1.10
CA ASN A 58 -2.98 20.11 0.41
C ASN A 58 -2.15 19.95 -0.88
N GLY A 59 -2.80 19.56 -1.97
CA GLY A 59 -2.20 19.29 -3.28
C GLY A 59 -1.65 17.87 -3.44
N THR A 60 -0.87 17.66 -4.51
CA THR A 60 -0.24 16.37 -4.88
C THR A 60 1.07 16.14 -4.14
N ALA A 61 1.34 14.91 -3.72
CA ALA A 61 2.63 14.46 -3.22
C ALA A 61 3.31 13.58 -4.25
N HIS A 62 4.59 13.79 -4.48
CA HIS A 62 5.40 13.00 -5.39
C HIS A 62 6.12 11.90 -4.61
N CYS A 63 6.03 10.66 -5.07
CA CYS A 63 6.57 9.48 -4.43
C CYS A 63 7.50 8.72 -5.38
N HIS A 64 8.68 8.32 -4.88
CA HIS A 64 9.66 7.56 -5.66
C HIS A 64 10.40 6.53 -4.82
N ALA A 65 10.92 5.49 -5.46
CA ALA A 65 11.89 4.58 -4.88
C ALA A 65 12.88 4.12 -5.95
N TYR A 66 14.17 4.07 -5.59
CA TYR A 66 15.22 3.52 -6.42
C TYR A 66 15.96 2.44 -5.62
N LEU A 67 15.71 1.18 -5.95
CA LEU A 67 16.07 0.03 -5.11
C LEU A 67 17.05 -0.89 -5.81
N ASP A 68 18.14 -1.22 -5.10
CA ASP A 68 19.06 -2.28 -5.54
C ASP A 68 18.41 -3.65 -5.37
N SER A 69 18.29 -4.37 -6.48
CA SER A 69 17.77 -5.73 -6.61
C SER A 69 18.86 -6.73 -7.00
N GLY A 70 20.13 -6.29 -7.04
CA GLY A 70 21.34 -7.10 -7.08
C GLY A 70 21.70 -7.79 -8.39
N PHE A 71 20.72 -8.11 -9.26
CA PHE A 71 20.95 -8.99 -10.41
C PHE A 71 20.30 -8.49 -11.71
N SER A 72 21.05 -8.42 -12.80
CA SER A 72 20.54 -8.22 -14.16
C SER A 72 19.77 -9.46 -14.64
N GLY A 73 18.61 -9.28 -15.27
CA GLY A 73 17.79 -10.41 -15.72
C GLY A 73 16.88 -10.99 -14.64
N ALA A 74 16.39 -10.14 -13.74
CA ALA A 74 15.23 -10.53 -12.96
C ALA A 74 14.00 -10.41 -13.84
N THR A 75 13.06 -11.33 -13.65
CA THR A 75 11.71 -11.34 -14.22
C THR A 75 10.68 -10.61 -13.33
N TRP A 76 11.14 -9.93 -12.28
CA TRP A 76 10.31 -9.34 -11.23
C TRP A 76 10.76 -7.92 -10.87
N LEU A 77 9.84 -7.16 -10.30
CA LEU A 77 10.06 -5.82 -9.76
C LEU A 77 10.36 -5.91 -8.26
N ALA A 78 11.33 -5.13 -7.77
CA ALA A 78 11.71 -5.17 -6.35
C ALA A 78 10.59 -4.80 -5.37
N ASN A 79 10.57 -5.50 -4.23
CA ASN A 79 9.70 -5.10 -3.14
C ASN A 79 10.15 -3.77 -2.55
N VAL A 80 9.23 -2.81 -2.44
CA VAL A 80 9.42 -1.57 -1.69
C VAL A 80 8.84 -1.78 -0.31
N TYR A 81 9.71 -1.97 0.69
CA TYR A 81 9.30 -2.09 2.09
C TYR A 81 9.00 -0.73 2.71
N GLU A 82 8.32 -0.73 3.85
CA GLU A 82 8.02 0.50 4.57
C GLU A 82 9.31 1.24 4.94
N GLY A 83 9.36 2.54 4.59
CA GLY A 83 10.55 3.39 4.76
C GLY A 83 11.59 3.27 3.65
N ALA A 84 11.44 2.36 2.67
CA ALA A 84 12.32 2.28 1.50
C ALA A 84 11.87 3.25 0.38
N GLY A 85 10.56 3.49 0.26
CA GLY A 85 10.00 4.52 -0.60
C GLY A 85 10.00 5.89 0.07
N ASN A 86 10.15 6.94 -0.73
CA ASN A 86 10.14 8.32 -0.26
C ASN A 86 8.97 9.06 -0.91
N CYS A 87 8.34 9.97 -0.19
CA CYS A 87 7.44 10.96 -0.75
C CYS A 87 7.87 12.37 -0.30
N ASP A 88 7.62 13.39 -1.11
CA ASP A 88 7.99 14.78 -0.83
C ASP A 88 7.13 15.45 0.27
N LYS A 89 6.06 14.78 0.73
CA LYS A 89 5.22 15.20 1.86
C LYS A 89 5.29 14.21 3.01
N ALA A 90 5.46 14.75 4.21
CA ALA A 90 5.42 14.00 5.45
C ALA A 90 4.03 13.37 5.72
N GLY A 91 4.01 12.24 6.44
CA GLY A 91 2.78 11.52 6.77
C GLY A 91 2.24 10.65 5.63
N ILE A 92 3.01 10.50 4.55
CA ILE A 92 2.73 9.59 3.44
C ILE A 92 3.82 8.53 3.41
N THR A 93 3.43 7.27 3.47
CA THR A 93 4.30 6.13 3.23
C THR A 93 3.67 5.24 2.16
N TRP A 94 4.48 4.42 1.50
CA TRP A 94 3.97 3.47 0.52
C TRP A 94 4.86 2.25 0.46
N THR A 95 4.28 1.16 -0.02
CA THR A 95 4.98 -0.10 -0.28
C THR A 95 4.51 -0.68 -1.59
N PHE A 96 5.37 -1.48 -2.21
CA PHE A 96 5.07 -2.23 -3.40
C PHE A 96 5.52 -3.67 -3.16
N ASN A 97 4.63 -4.61 -3.42
CA ASN A 97 4.92 -6.03 -3.28
C ASN A 97 4.63 -6.74 -4.60
N ASP A 98 5.68 -7.29 -5.20
CA ASP A 98 5.58 -8.17 -6.35
C ASP A 98 5.90 -9.60 -5.89
N PRO A 99 4.92 -10.50 -5.90
CA PRO A 99 5.18 -11.89 -5.59
C PRO A 99 6.06 -12.49 -6.69
N ILE A 100 7.25 -12.96 -6.31
CA ILE A 100 8.25 -13.56 -7.23
C ILE A 100 7.71 -14.80 -7.97
N LEU A 101 6.55 -15.33 -7.55
CA LEU A 101 5.90 -16.48 -8.16
C LEU A 101 5.04 -16.03 -9.35
N GLU A 102 5.30 -16.64 -10.51
CA GLU A 102 4.52 -16.43 -11.72
C GLU A 102 3.01 -16.60 -11.42
N GLU A 103 2.19 -15.66 -11.90
CA GLU A 103 0.72 -15.63 -11.82
C GLU A 103 0.07 -15.07 -10.54
N GLU A 104 0.83 -14.49 -9.60
CA GLU A 104 0.25 -13.76 -8.46
C GLU A 104 0.20 -12.24 -8.71
N ASP A 105 -0.85 -11.59 -8.21
CA ASP A 105 -1.04 -10.14 -8.37
C ASP A 105 -0.04 -9.35 -7.51
N ALA A 106 0.54 -8.29 -8.08
CA ALA A 106 1.33 -7.32 -7.33
C ALA A 106 0.41 -6.34 -6.57
N HIS A 107 0.96 -5.69 -5.54
CA HIS A 107 0.20 -4.83 -4.65
C HIS A 107 0.92 -3.52 -4.37
N LEU A 108 0.28 -2.39 -4.69
CA LEU A 108 0.69 -1.06 -4.26
C LEU A 108 -0.14 -0.67 -3.03
N ASN A 109 0.52 -0.42 -1.90
CA ASN A 109 -0.13 0.14 -0.72
C ASN A 109 0.35 1.58 -0.52
N VAL A 110 -0.59 2.49 -0.26
CA VAL A 110 -0.28 3.89 0.05
C VAL A 110 -0.96 4.23 1.37
N THR A 111 -0.20 4.71 2.34
CA THR A 111 -0.69 5.12 3.66
C THR A 111 -0.58 6.63 3.79
N ILE A 112 -1.70 7.30 4.07
CA ILE A 112 -1.78 8.76 4.23
C ILE A 112 -2.52 9.06 5.53
N ASN A 113 -1.83 9.71 6.48
CA ASN A 113 -2.41 10.10 7.78
C ASN A 113 -3.12 8.92 8.50
N GLY A 114 -2.52 7.73 8.46
CA GLY A 114 -3.07 6.53 9.12
C GLY A 114 -4.17 5.80 8.33
N TYR A 115 -4.49 6.23 7.11
CA TYR A 115 -5.38 5.50 6.20
C TYR A 115 -4.56 4.80 5.12
N LYS A 116 -4.65 3.48 5.07
CA LYS A 116 -3.94 2.67 4.09
C LYS A 116 -4.89 2.26 2.97
N GLY A 117 -4.56 2.67 1.75
CA GLY A 117 -5.22 2.26 0.52
C GLY A 117 -4.45 1.15 -0.17
N LEU A 118 -5.16 0.23 -0.81
CA LEU A 118 -4.60 -0.89 -1.58
C LEU A 118 -5.05 -0.85 -3.03
N TYR A 119 -4.09 -0.90 -3.96
CA TYR A 119 -4.30 -1.19 -5.37
C TYR A 119 -3.70 -2.55 -5.71
N THR A 120 -4.51 -3.40 -6.33
CA THR A 120 -4.08 -4.71 -6.86
C THR A 120 -3.71 -4.53 -8.32
N ILE A 121 -2.49 -4.91 -8.68
CA ILE A 121 -1.95 -4.90 -10.03
C ILE A 121 -2.02 -6.34 -10.53
N PRO A 122 -2.90 -6.63 -11.51
CA PRO A 122 -2.95 -7.94 -12.14
C PRO A 122 -1.57 -8.40 -12.62
N ALA A 123 -1.28 -9.70 -12.46
CA ALA A 123 0.00 -10.27 -12.88
C ALA A 123 0.34 -10.00 -14.37
N ASP A 124 -0.67 -9.93 -15.26
CA ASP A 124 -0.50 -9.64 -16.68
C ASP A 124 -0.10 -8.18 -16.99
N GLN A 125 -0.09 -7.31 -15.98
CA GLN A 125 0.41 -5.94 -16.08
C GLN A 125 1.88 -5.80 -15.66
N ILE A 126 2.51 -6.86 -15.16
CA ILE A 126 3.97 -6.91 -14.98
C ILE A 126 4.55 -7.60 -16.23
N ILE A 127 5.15 -6.80 -17.09
CA ILE A 127 5.62 -7.25 -18.40
C ILE A 127 7.11 -7.51 -18.32
N VAL A 128 7.50 -8.74 -18.69
CA VAL A 128 8.89 -9.13 -18.89
C VAL A 128 9.18 -9.12 -20.39
N SER A 129 10.16 -8.33 -20.81
CA SER A 129 10.60 -8.22 -22.20
C SER A 129 12.03 -8.72 -22.32
N ALA A 130 12.22 -9.84 -23.02
CA ALA A 130 13.54 -10.36 -23.37
C ALA A 130 14.18 -9.49 -24.47
N ASN A 131 15.29 -8.84 -24.16
CA ASN A 131 16.08 -8.06 -25.11
C ASN A 131 16.94 -8.95 -26.01
N ASP A 132 17.43 -10.07 -25.46
CA ASP A 132 18.13 -11.12 -26.20
C ASP A 132 17.49 -12.48 -25.88
N PRO A 133 16.78 -13.13 -26.83
CA PRO A 133 16.12 -14.41 -26.59
C PRO A 133 17.10 -15.57 -26.32
N GLU A 134 18.39 -15.41 -26.62
CA GLU A 134 19.42 -16.40 -26.30
C GLU A 134 20.04 -16.19 -24.91
N ASN A 135 19.80 -15.04 -24.28
CA ASN A 135 20.32 -14.68 -22.97
C ASN A 135 19.19 -14.46 -21.95
N PRO A 136 18.91 -15.45 -21.07
CA PRO A 136 17.85 -15.35 -20.06
C PRO A 136 18.15 -14.32 -18.95
N PHE A 137 19.27 -13.59 -19.05
CA PHE A 137 19.64 -12.54 -18.11
C PHE A 137 19.53 -11.13 -18.70
N ASP A 138 19.01 -11.02 -19.92
CA ASP A 138 18.86 -9.75 -20.64
C ASP A 138 17.38 -9.39 -20.77
N GLU A 139 16.74 -9.18 -19.63
CA GLU A 139 15.31 -8.88 -19.54
C GLU A 139 15.09 -7.49 -18.96
N ASP A 140 14.16 -6.75 -19.56
CA ASP A 140 13.50 -5.62 -18.93
C ASP A 140 12.24 -6.11 -18.22
N VAL A 141 11.93 -5.53 -17.07
CA VAL A 141 10.65 -5.72 -16.38
C VAL A 141 10.01 -4.38 -16.17
N PHE A 142 8.73 -4.24 -16.49
CA PHE A 142 8.03 -2.98 -16.29
C PHE A 142 6.54 -3.17 -16.01
N TYR A 143 5.97 -2.20 -15.33
CA TYR A 143 4.53 -2.06 -15.21
C TYR A 143 3.94 -1.55 -16.54
N GLY A 144 3.02 -2.33 -17.11
CA GLY A 144 2.31 -2.03 -18.35
C GLY A 144 0.82 -1.72 -18.19
N GLY A 145 0.36 -1.54 -16.94
CA GLY A 145 -1.02 -1.17 -16.65
C GLY A 145 -1.31 0.34 -16.82
N PRO A 146 -2.49 0.82 -16.41
CA PRO A 146 -2.82 2.25 -16.45
C PRO A 146 -1.92 3.07 -15.52
N GLU A 147 -1.31 4.13 -16.03
CA GLU A 147 -0.50 5.07 -15.23
C GLU A 147 -1.35 5.86 -14.21
N ASP A 148 -2.64 6.05 -14.52
CA ASP A 148 -3.59 6.79 -13.69
C ASP A 148 -4.69 5.86 -13.17
N PHE A 149 -4.86 5.82 -11.85
CA PHE A 149 -5.90 5.02 -11.22
C PHE A 149 -6.33 5.59 -9.86
N VAL A 150 -7.45 5.07 -9.35
CA VAL A 150 -7.97 5.44 -8.05
C VAL A 150 -7.95 4.26 -7.10
N ILE A 151 -7.50 4.52 -5.87
CA ILE A 151 -7.66 3.60 -4.76
C ILE A 151 -8.93 3.98 -4.03
N THR A 152 -9.83 3.01 -3.84
CA THR A 152 -11.14 3.20 -3.20
C THR A 152 -11.37 2.25 -2.02
N LYS A 153 -10.47 1.30 -1.79
CA LYS A 153 -10.50 0.38 -0.65
C LYS A 153 -9.48 0.83 0.39
N PHE A 154 -9.96 1.08 1.61
CA PHE A 154 -9.12 1.61 2.70
C PHE A 154 -9.30 0.83 4.00
N GLU A 155 -8.22 0.73 4.75
CA GLU A 155 -8.21 0.32 6.14
C GLU A 155 -7.60 1.43 7.00
N LYS A 156 -8.18 1.67 8.18
CA LYS A 156 -7.56 2.54 9.18
C LYS A 156 -6.46 1.75 9.86
N VAL A 157 -5.25 2.26 9.82
CA VAL A 157 -4.12 1.71 10.59
C VAL A 157 -4.35 2.12 12.04
N GLU A 158 -4.63 1.15 12.90
CA GLU A 158 -4.74 1.40 14.34
C GLU A 158 -3.34 1.54 14.91
N ASP A 159 -3.07 2.68 15.55
CA ASP A 159 -1.86 2.86 16.35
C ASP A 159 -1.88 1.80 17.45
N LYS A 160 -0.96 0.84 17.38
CA LYS A 160 -0.70 -0.02 18.53
C LYS A 160 -0.02 0.88 19.56
N GLU A 161 -0.75 1.22 20.62
CA GLU A 161 -0.14 1.80 21.82
C GLU A 161 0.93 0.80 22.32
N GLU A 162 2.21 1.14 22.13
CA GLU A 162 3.35 0.44 22.72
C GLU A 162 3.56 0.86 24.18
#